data_AF-G7W1Q8-F1
#
_entry.id   AF-G7W1Q8-F1
#
_cell.length_a   1.000
_cell.length_b   1.000
_cell.length_c   1.000
_cell.angle_alpha   90.00
_cell.angle_beta   90.00
_cell.angle_gamma   90.00
#
_symmetry.space_group_name_H-M   'P 1'
#
loop_
_entity.id
_entity.type
_entity.pdbx_description
1 polymer ?
#
loop_
_entity_poly.entity_id
_entity_poly.type
_entity_poly.pdbx_seq_one_letter_code
_entity_poly.pdbx_strand_id
1 'polypeptide(L)'
;MIDDIEVHFLELPKLDEHSVPSEGGLINWLLFLKSADTSYWEVLKMNEPGLEKAMDTLQYLSQDSDARRLYEARQKYLHDEASMLESAEMEGVKKVAKNMLEMNLDITTIVKATGLTEQEIKGLSKNS
;
A
#
# COMPACT_ATOMS: atom_id res chain seq x y z
N MET A 1 28.97 30.80 0.13
CA MET A 1 28.86 29.57 0.94
C MET A 1 27.85 28.60 0.32
N ILE A 2 27.90 28.46 -1.01
CA ILE A 2 27.32 27.34 -1.79
C ILE A 2 28.43 26.75 -2.70
N ASP A 3 29.63 27.33 -2.66
CA ASP A 3 30.75 27.05 -3.57
C ASP A 3 31.51 25.75 -3.23
N ASP A 4 31.09 25.03 -2.19
CA ASP A 4 31.74 23.80 -1.71
C ASP A 4 30.98 22.51 -2.10
N ILE A 5 29.95 22.60 -2.95
CA ILE A 5 29.16 21.44 -3.41
C ILE A 5 29.59 21.05 -4.82
N GLU A 6 30.27 19.90 -4.94
CA GLU A 6 30.53 19.24 -6.22
C GLU A 6 29.49 18.13 -6.43
N VAL A 7 28.78 18.17 -7.56
CA VAL A 7 27.75 17.19 -7.92
C VAL A 7 28.27 16.32 -9.07
N HIS A 8 28.39 15.02 -8.83
CA HIS A 8 28.68 14.04 -9.86
C HIS A 8 27.39 13.35 -10.32
N PHE A 9 27.15 13.36 -11.63
CA PHE A 9 26.04 12.64 -12.24
C PHE A 9 26.53 11.27 -12.73
N LEU A 10 25.93 10.20 -12.20
CA LEU A 10 26.24 8.82 -12.57
C LEU A 10 24.98 8.20 -13.18
N GLU A 11 25.09 7.74 -14.43
CA GLU A 11 23.97 7.14 -15.15
C GLU A 11 24.08 5.60 -15.13
N LEU A 12 23.28 4.96 -14.27
CA LEU A 12 23.20 3.49 -14.16
C LEU A 12 22.93 2.76 -15.49
N PRO A 13 22.12 3.28 -16.44
CA PRO A 13 21.90 2.62 -17.73
C PRO A 13 23.15 2.53 -18.61
N LYS A 14 24.13 3.43 -18.42
CA LYS A 14 25.40 3.42 -19.16
C LYS A 14 26.41 2.41 -18.60
N LEU A 15 26.12 1.80 -17.46
CA LEU A 15 26.93 0.73 -16.88
C LEU A 15 26.74 -0.54 -17.71
N ASP A 16 27.81 -1.07 -18.28
CA ASP A 16 27.76 -2.33 -19.04
C ASP A 16 27.25 -3.47 -18.14
N GLU A 17 26.30 -4.26 -18.64
CA GLU A 17 25.81 -5.47 -17.95
C GLU A 17 26.90 -6.53 -17.78
N HIS A 18 27.96 -6.48 -18.60
CA HIS A 18 29.10 -7.38 -18.54
C HIS A 18 30.23 -6.85 -17.64
N SER A 19 29.99 -5.76 -16.90
CA SER A 19 30.96 -5.23 -15.95
C SER A 19 31.21 -6.27 -14.85
N VAL A 20 32.37 -6.92 -14.89
CA VAL A 20 32.77 -7.91 -13.89
C VAL A 20 33.13 -7.17 -12.59
N PRO A 21 32.71 -7.68 -11.41
CA PRO A 21 33.17 -7.15 -10.13
C PRO A 21 34.70 -7.05 -10.13
N SER A 22 35.22 -5.84 -9.95
CA SER A 22 36.66 -5.59 -9.90
C SER A 22 37.14 -5.54 -8.45
N GLU A 23 38.46 -5.51 -8.22
CA GLU A 23 39.07 -5.28 -6.90
C GLU A 23 38.77 -3.84 -6.44
N GLY A 24 37.56 -3.67 -5.90
CA GLY A 24 37.07 -2.48 -5.26
C GLY A 24 36.55 -1.34 -6.16
N GLY A 25 35.93 -0.35 -5.51
CA GLY A 25 35.59 0.95 -6.10
C GLY A 25 34.12 1.17 -6.49
N LEU A 26 33.87 2.35 -7.08
CA LEU A 26 32.55 2.87 -7.48
C LEU A 26 31.74 1.90 -8.36
N ILE A 27 32.41 1.09 -9.18
CA ILE A 27 31.76 0.12 -10.07
C ILE A 27 30.99 -0.93 -9.26
N ASN A 28 31.55 -1.44 -8.15
CA ASN A 28 30.89 -2.42 -7.29
C ASN A 28 29.65 -1.82 -6.61
N TRP A 29 29.70 -0.54 -6.24
CA TRP A 29 28.56 0.22 -5.71
C TRP A 29 27.48 0.46 -6.77
N LEU A 30 27.86 0.82 -7.99
CA LEU A 30 26.91 1.01 -9.10
C LEU A 30 26.27 -0.32 -9.51
N LEU A 31 27.02 -1.43 -9.50
CA LEU A 31 26.49 -2.77 -9.74
C LEU A 31 25.48 -3.16 -8.65
N PHE A 32 25.79 -2.96 -7.37
CA PHE A 32 24.86 -3.17 -6.26
C PHE A 32 23.55 -2.39 -6.44
N LEU A 33 23.62 -1.13 -6.83
CA LEU A 33 22.43 -0.29 -7.05
C LEU A 33 21.64 -0.67 -8.32
N LYS A 34 22.32 -1.20 -9.35
CA LYS A 34 21.69 -1.63 -10.61
C LYS A 34 21.04 -3.01 -10.48
N SER A 35 21.64 -3.94 -9.74
CA SER A 35 21.16 -5.31 -9.62
C SER A 35 20.20 -5.46 -8.44
N ALA A 36 18.93 -5.73 -8.71
CA ALA A 36 17.98 -6.25 -7.70
C ALA A 36 18.20 -7.75 -7.39
N ASP A 37 19.08 -8.41 -8.13
CA ASP A 37 19.37 -9.83 -8.04
C ASP A 37 20.50 -10.10 -7.03
N THR A 38 20.25 -11.02 -6.10
CA THR A 38 21.20 -11.45 -5.06
C THR A 38 22.33 -12.32 -5.61
N SER A 39 22.25 -12.77 -6.86
CA SER A 39 23.22 -13.68 -7.49
C SER A 39 24.67 -13.15 -7.50
N TYR A 40 24.87 -11.82 -7.55
CA TYR A 40 26.20 -11.20 -7.55
C TYR A 40 26.66 -10.72 -6.16
N TRP A 41 25.83 -10.85 -5.14
CA TRP A 41 26.10 -10.28 -3.82
C TRP A 41 27.28 -10.95 -3.12
N GLU A 42 27.48 -12.26 -3.31
CA GLU A 42 28.61 -12.98 -2.72
C GLU A 42 29.95 -12.45 -3.25
N VAL A 43 30.05 -12.23 -4.56
CA VAL A 43 31.25 -11.70 -5.20
C VAL A 43 31.49 -10.24 -4.81
N LEU A 44 30.43 -9.43 -4.72
CA LEU A 44 30.53 -8.03 -4.29
C LEU A 44 30.99 -7.90 -2.83
N LYS A 45 30.49 -8.76 -1.93
CA LYS A 45 30.94 -8.79 -0.52
C LYS A 45 32.40 -9.18 -0.37
N MET A 46 32.89 -10.13 -1.18
CA MET A 46 34.29 -10.53 -1.16
C MET A 46 35.24 -9.40 -1.60
N ASN A 47 34.81 -8.59 -2.56
CA ASN A 47 35.65 -7.53 -3.13
C ASN A 47 35.51 -6.18 -2.39
N GLU A 48 34.42 -5.96 -1.63
CA GLU A 48 34.14 -4.70 -0.94
C GLU A 48 33.45 -4.92 0.42
N PRO A 49 34.21 -4.87 1.54
CA PRO A 49 33.65 -5.01 2.89
C PRO A 49 32.62 -3.92 3.26
N GLY A 50 32.67 -2.75 2.61
CA GLY A 50 31.69 -1.68 2.81
C GLY A 50 30.30 -2.02 2.28
N LEU A 51 30.22 -2.85 1.22
CA LEU A 51 28.95 -3.27 0.63
C LEU A 51 28.21 -4.26 1.51
N GLU A 52 28.91 -5.11 2.28
CA GLU A 52 28.29 -6.03 3.22
C GLU A 52 27.37 -5.28 4.21
N LYS A 53 27.86 -4.19 4.81
CA LYS A 53 27.05 -3.37 5.72
C LYS A 53 25.87 -2.69 5.03
N ALA A 54 26.04 -2.24 3.79
CA ALA A 54 24.96 -1.63 3.01
C ALA A 54 23.86 -2.65 2.68
N MET A 55 24.26 -3.88 2.34
CA MET A 55 23.36 -5.02 2.08
C MET A 55 22.59 -5.42 3.34
N ASP A 56 23.26 -5.57 4.48
CA ASP A 56 22.60 -5.90 5.76
C ASP A 56 21.58 -4.84 6.15
N THR A 57 21.93 -3.56 5.97
CA THR A 57 21.04 -2.43 6.25
C THR A 57 19.82 -2.46 5.31
N LEU A 58 20.04 -2.72 4.02
CA LEU A 58 18.95 -2.84 3.05
C LEU A 58 18.02 -4.02 3.38
N GLN A 59 18.58 -5.17 3.75
CA GLN A 59 17.82 -6.36 4.14
C GLN A 59 16.96 -6.08 5.38
N TYR A 60 17.52 -5.39 6.37
CA TYR A 60 16.80 -4.98 7.57
C TYR A 60 15.65 -4.00 7.25
N LEU A 61 15.91 -2.98 6.44
CA LEU A 61 14.89 -2.01 6.01
C LEU A 61 13.79 -2.66 5.15
N SER A 62 14.16 -3.58 4.26
CA SER A 62 13.19 -4.33 3.43
C SER A 62 12.26 -5.16 4.30
N GLN A 63 12.81 -5.89 5.29
CA GLN A 63 12.00 -6.69 6.23
C GLN A 63 10.97 -5.83 6.97
N ASP A 64 11.37 -4.65 7.47
CA ASP A 64 10.46 -3.73 8.14
C ASP A 64 9.35 -3.23 7.18
N SER A 65 9.73 -2.81 5.97
CA SER A 65 8.79 -2.30 4.98
C SER A 65 7.80 -3.36 4.47
N ASP A 66 8.25 -4.59 4.24
CA ASP A 66 7.42 -5.70 3.79
C ASP A 66 6.49 -6.17 4.91
N ALA A 67 7.01 -6.27 6.14
CA ALA A 67 6.21 -6.61 7.31
C ALA A 67 5.11 -5.56 7.55
N ARG A 68 5.46 -4.27 7.44
CA ARG A 68 4.50 -3.16 7.54
C ARG A 68 3.46 -3.23 6.43
N ARG A 69 3.87 -3.43 5.17
CA ARG A 69 2.97 -3.56 4.03
C ARG A 69 2.00 -4.73 4.21
N LEU A 70 2.48 -5.88 4.67
CA LEU A 70 1.65 -7.05 4.96
C LEU A 70 0.64 -6.77 6.08
N TYR A 71 1.05 -6.08 7.13
CA TYR A 71 0.16 -5.65 8.21
C TYR A 71 -0.93 -4.70 7.70
N GLU A 72 -0.56 -3.65 6.95
CA GLU A 72 -1.50 -2.67 6.38
C GLU A 72 -2.48 -3.34 5.41
N ALA A 73 -2.00 -4.26 4.55
CA ALA A 73 -2.86 -5.02 3.64
C ALA A 73 -3.89 -5.89 4.40
N ARG A 74 -3.47 -6.54 5.49
CA ARG A 74 -4.37 -7.34 6.33
C ARG A 74 -5.41 -6.46 7.03
N GLN A 75 -4.99 -5.33 7.60
CA GLN A 75 -5.92 -4.39 8.24
C GLN A 75 -6.94 -3.86 7.23
N LYS A 76 -6.49 -3.50 6.02
CA LYS A 76 -7.37 -3.07 4.94
C LYS A 76 -8.38 -4.15 4.57
N TYR A 77 -7.95 -5.40 4.38
CA TYR A 77 -8.86 -6.50 4.06
C TYR A 77 -9.95 -6.69 5.13
N LEU A 78 -9.58 -6.70 6.40
CA LEU A 78 -10.53 -6.85 7.51
C LEU A 78 -11.53 -5.68 7.57
N HIS A 79 -11.06 -4.47 7.32
CA HIS A 79 -11.92 -3.30 7.28
C HIS A 79 -12.87 -3.34 6.07
N ASP A 80 -12.38 -3.69 4.88
CA ASP A 80 -13.18 -3.82 3.67
C ASP A 80 -14.26 -4.90 3.85
N GLU A 81 -13.93 -6.03 4.48
CA GLU A 81 -14.89 -7.10 4.81
C GLU A 81 -15.98 -6.62 5.79
N ALA A 82 -15.59 -5.92 6.85
CA ALA A 82 -16.53 -5.36 7.82
C ALA A 82 -17.45 -4.30 7.19
N SER A 83 -16.89 -3.38 6.39
CA SER A 83 -17.66 -2.36 5.68
C SER A 83 -18.60 -2.95 4.63
N MET A 84 -18.21 -4.03 3.96
CA MET A 84 -19.07 -4.73 3.01
C MET A 84 -20.28 -5.34 3.71
N LEU A 85 -20.07 -5.99 4.87
CA LEU A 85 -21.16 -6.59 5.65
C LEU A 85 -22.12 -5.51 6.17
N GLU A 86 -21.59 -4.44 6.77
CA GLU A 86 -22.38 -3.31 7.27
C GLU A 86 -23.19 -2.65 6.14
N SER A 87 -22.56 -2.44 4.99
CA SER A 87 -23.25 -1.89 3.81
C SER A 87 -24.37 -2.81 3.33
N ALA A 88 -24.14 -4.13 3.30
CA ALA A 88 -25.16 -5.10 2.89
C ALA A 88 -26.36 -5.11 3.85
N GLU A 89 -26.11 -5.04 5.16
CA GLU A 89 -27.16 -4.94 6.18
C GLU A 89 -27.96 -3.64 6.01
N MET A 90 -27.26 -2.50 5.87
CA MET A 90 -27.89 -1.21 5.69
C MET A 90 -28.72 -1.11 4.41
N GLU A 91 -28.25 -1.65 3.30
CA GLU A 91 -29.01 -1.72 2.05
C GLU A 91 -30.24 -2.63 2.17
N GLY A 92 -30.12 -3.73 2.92
CA GLY A 92 -31.27 -4.58 3.27
C GLY A 92 -32.35 -3.80 4.04
N VAL A 93 -31.94 -3.06 5.08
CA VAL A 93 -32.84 -2.23 5.89
C VAL A 93 -33.48 -1.12 5.04
N LYS A 94 -32.71 -0.41 4.20
CA LYS A 94 -33.24 0.62 3.29
C LYS A 94 -34.25 0.05 2.30
N LYS A 95 -34.00 -1.15 1.76
CA LYS A 95 -34.93 -1.83 0.85
C LYS A 95 -36.25 -2.16 1.54
N VAL A 96 -36.21 -2.65 2.78
CA VAL A 96 -37.42 -2.89 3.58
C VAL A 96 -38.15 -1.58 3.85
N ALA A 97 -37.45 -0.51 4.23
CA ALA A 97 -38.04 0.80 4.46
C ALA A 97 -38.72 1.36 3.21
N LYS A 98 -38.11 1.21 2.03
CA LYS A 98 -38.69 1.61 0.74
C LYS A 98 -39.98 0.84 0.43
N ASN A 99 -39.98 -0.49 0.61
CA ASN A 99 -41.19 -1.29 0.41
C ASN A 99 -42.32 -0.86 1.37
N MET A 100 -41.99 -0.52 2.62
CA MET A 100 -42.98 -0.02 3.58
C MET A 100 -43.58 1.34 3.16
N LEU A 101 -42.76 2.24 2.62
CA LEU A 101 -43.25 3.51 2.04
C LEU A 101 -44.20 3.26 0.87
N GLU A 102 -43.87 2.33 -0.03
CA GLU A 102 -44.73 1.94 -1.16
C GLU A 102 -46.07 1.34 -0.69
N MET A 103 -46.10 0.72 0.49
CA MET A 103 -47.32 0.24 1.15
C MET A 103 -48.11 1.34 1.88
N ASN A 104 -47.71 2.62 1.78
CA ASN A 104 -48.31 3.77 2.47
C ASN A 104 -48.31 3.64 4.02
N LEU A 105 -47.33 2.93 4.60
CA LEU A 105 -47.11 2.96 6.05
C LEU A 105 -46.61 4.35 6.47
N ASP A 106 -47.01 4.77 7.67
CA ASP A 106 -46.59 6.07 8.19
C ASP A 106 -45.08 6.07 8.53
N ILE A 107 -44.45 7.22 8.32
CA ILE A 107 -43.00 7.39 8.53
C ILE A 107 -42.61 7.04 9.97
N THR A 108 -43.46 7.33 10.96
CA THR A 108 -43.13 7.08 12.38
C THR A 108 -43.07 5.60 12.71
N THR A 109 -43.90 4.77 12.08
CA THR A 109 -43.86 3.31 12.19
C THR A 109 -42.63 2.74 11.48
N ILE A 110 -42.25 3.30 10.33
CA ILE A 110 -41.07 2.85 9.57
C ILE A 110 -39.78 3.16 10.36
N VAL A 111 -39.66 4.34 10.96
CA VAL A 111 -38.55 4.69 11.88
C VAL A 111 -38.41 3.66 13.00
N LYS A 112 -39.52 3.33 13.66
CA LYS A 112 -39.51 2.36 14.78
C LYS A 112 -39.15 0.94 14.33
N ALA A 113 -39.57 0.53 13.13
CA ALA A 113 -39.33 -0.82 12.62
C ALA A 113 -37.93 -1.03 12.04
N THR A 114 -37.33 0.02 11.47
CA THR A 114 -36.07 -0.08 10.72
C THR A 114 -34.88 0.54 11.45
N GLY A 115 -35.11 1.39 12.46
CA GLY A 115 -34.07 2.13 13.16
C GLY A 115 -33.50 3.32 12.36
N LEU A 116 -33.96 3.53 11.12
CA LEU A 116 -33.56 4.66 10.29
C LEU A 116 -34.17 5.97 10.81
N THR A 117 -33.47 7.07 10.59
CA THR A 117 -33.97 8.41 10.89
C THR A 117 -35.04 8.84 9.88
N GLU A 118 -35.91 9.78 10.28
CA GLU A 118 -36.88 10.35 9.35
C GLU A 118 -36.23 11.00 8.12
N GLN A 119 -35.04 11.58 8.27
CA GLN A 119 -34.32 12.20 7.16
C GLN A 119 -33.87 11.16 6.14
N GLU A 120 -33.34 10.02 6.58
CA GLU A 120 -32.94 8.91 5.71
C GLU A 120 -34.15 8.34 4.95
N ILE A 121 -35.26 8.10 5.65
CA ILE A 121 -36.50 7.59 5.05
C ILE A 121 -37.06 8.59 4.02
N LYS A 122 -37.09 9.89 4.34
CA LYS A 122 -37.51 10.95 3.39
C LYS A 122 -36.56 11.04 2.19
N GLY A 123 -35.27 10.75 2.38
CA GLY A 123 -34.28 10.66 1.30
C GLY A 123 -34.57 9.50 0.34
N LEU A 124 -34.97 8.33 0.85
CA LEU A 124 -35.34 7.17 0.03
C LEU A 124 -36.55 7.44 -0.87
N SER A 125 -37.50 8.27 -0.43
CA SER A 125 -38.66 8.69 -1.23
C SER A 125 -38.30 9.62 -2.40
N LYS A 126 -37.19 10.37 -2.33
CA LYS A 126 -36.80 11.34 -3.37
C LYS A 126 -36.04 10.72 -4.55
N ASN A 127 -35.56 9.48 -4.39
CA ASN A 127 -34.79 8.75 -5.40
C ASN A 127 -35.63 7.69 -6.14
N SER A 128 -36.97 7.74 -6.05
CA SER A 128 -37.91 6.93 -6.83
C SER A 128 -38.54 7.74 -7.95
#